data_AF-A0A957C2Q3-F1
#
_entry.id   AF-A0A957C2Q3-F1
#
_cell.length_a   1.000
_cell.length_b   1.000
_cell.length_c   1.000
_cell.angle_alpha   90.00
_cell.angle_beta   90.00
_cell.angle_gamma   90.00
#
_symmetry.space_group_name_H-M   'P 1'
#
loop_
_entity.id
_entity.type
_entity.pdbx_description
1 polymer ?
#
loop_
_entity_poly.entity_id
_entity_poly.type
_entity_poly.pdbx_seq_one_letter_code
_entity_poly.pdbx_strand_id
1 'polypeptide(L)' 'MRVILQRVKRGSVTVNDEIVGEIGAGFVALVGMTHD' A
#
# COMPACT_ATOMS: atom_id res chain seq x y z
N MET A 1 8.60 -13.35 5.27
CA MET A 1 7.59 -12.29 5.05
C MET A 1 7.55 -11.30 6.21
N ARG A 2 7.55 -9.99 5.94
CA ARG A 2 7.36 -8.92 6.93
C ARG A 2 6.47 -7.82 6.33
N VAL A 3 5.62 -7.20 7.15
CA VAL A 3 4.68 -6.16 6.70
C VAL A 3 4.77 -4.93 7.60
N ILE A 4 4.85 -3.74 6.99
CA ILE A 4 4.65 -2.47 7.67
C ILE A 4 3.24 -1.98 7.36
N LEU A 5 2.41 -1.79 8.38
CA LEU A 5 1.07 -1.25 8.25
C LEU A 5 1.05 0.24 8.58
N GLN A 6 0.45 1.03 7.70
CA GLN A 6 0.22 2.46 7.89
C GLN A 6 -1.28 2.71 7.96
N ARG A 7 -1.78 3.18 9.11
CA ARG A 7 -3.18 3.63 9.22
C ARG A 7 -3.33 4.95 8.47
N VAL A 8 -4.25 5.01 7.51
CA VAL A 8 -4.46 6.19 6.66
C VAL A 8 -5.94 6.58 6.60
N LYS A 9 -6.19 7.86 6.32
CA LYS A 9 -7.53 8.33 5.92
C LYS A 9 -7.78 8.13 4.42
N ARG A 10 -6.71 8.03 3.62
CA ARG A 10 -6.70 7.78 2.17
C ARG A 10 -5.35 7.18 1.77
N GLY A 11 -5.33 6.26 0.82
CA GLY A 11 -4.12 5.74 0.18
C GLY A 11 -4.33 5.55 -1.32
N SER A 12 -3.28 5.72 -2.13
CA SER A 12 -3.35 5.56 -3.59
C SER A 12 -2.00 5.12 -4.16
N VAL A 13 -2.02 4.40 -5.28
CA VAL A 13 -0.84 4.01 -6.06
C VAL A 13 -0.96 4.60 -7.46
N THR A 14 0.09 5.25 -7.93
CA THR A 14 0.17 5.79 -9.29
C THR A 14 1.26 5.11 -10.11
N VAL A 15 1.00 4.91 -11.41
CA VAL A 15 1.98 4.46 -12.41
C VAL A 15 1.81 5.36 -13.63
N ASN A 16 2.90 5.97 -14.10
CA ASN A 16 2.85 6.94 -15.22
C ASN A 16 1.77 8.04 -15.01
N ASP A 17 1.71 8.59 -13.79
CA ASP A 17 0.74 9.62 -13.37
C ASP A 17 -0.75 9.19 -13.38
N GLU A 18 -1.04 7.91 -13.62
CA GLU A 18 -2.39 7.34 -13.55
C GLU A 18 -2.60 6.58 -12.23
N ILE A 19 -3.76 6.80 -11.57
CA ILE A 19 -4.13 6.05 -10.36
C ILE A 19 -4.54 4.63 -10.76
N VAL A 20 -3.74 3.64 -10.34
CA VAL A 20 -4.00 2.22 -10.60
C VAL A 20 -4.67 1.51 -9.41
N GLY A 21 -4.77 2.18 -8.27
CA GLY A 21 -5.46 1.67 -7.09
C GLY A 21 -5.58 2.72 -5.99
N GLU A 22 -6.70 2.69 -5.27
CA GLU A 22 -6.99 3.62 -4.19
C GLU A 22 -7.85 3.01 -3.10
N ILE A 23 -7.72 3.53 -1.88
CA ILE A 23 -8.53 3.17 -0.72
C ILE A 23 -8.93 4.43 0.07
N GLY A 24 -10.08 4.34 0.76
CA GLY A 24 -10.51 5.31 1.77
C GLY A 24 -9.82 5.13 3.12
N ALA A 25 -10.55 5.34 4.21
CA ALA A 25 -10.01 5.10 5.56
C ALA A 25 -9.68 3.62 5.76
N GLY A 26 -8.46 3.31 6.18
CA GLY A 26 -7.98 1.93 6.29
C GLY A 26 -6.48 1.84 6.54
N PHE A 27 -5.85 0.81 5.99
CA PHE A 27 -4.41 0.59 6.10
C PHE A 27 -3.77 0.41 4.73
N VAL A 28 -2.62 1.05 4.53
CA VAL A 28 -1.69 0.69 3.45
C VAL A 28 -0.70 -0.32 4.01
N ALA A 29 -0.50 -1.42 3.30
CA ALA A 29 0.45 -2.47 3.66
C ALA A 29 1.66 -2.44 2.74
N LEU A 30 2.83 -2.16 3.29
CA LEU A 30 4.11 -2.31 2.59
C LEU A 30 4.66 -3.70 2.91
N VAL A 31 4.63 -4.59 1.92
CA VAL A 31 4.91 -6.01 2.10
C VAL A 31 6.31 -6.34 1.58
N GLY A 32 7.18 -6.84 2.47
CA GLY A 32 8.48 -7.39 2.12
C GLY A 32 8.44 -8.92 2.13
N MET A 33 8.77 -9.54 1.01
CA MET A 33 8.96 -10.99 0.89
C MET A 33 10.46 -11.33 0.94
N THR A 34 10.79 -12.43 1.62
CA THR A 34 12.14 -13.03 1.72
C THR A 34 12.04 -14.48 1.24
N HIS A 35 13.16 -15.11 0.87
CA HIS A 35 13.15 -16.41 0.16
C HIS A 35 13.14 -17.64 1.09
N ASP A 36 12.80 -17.47 2.37
CA ASP A 36 12.75 -18.51 3.39
C ASP A 36 11.36 -18.63 4.00
#